data_AF-A0A267FAE3-F1
#
_entry.id   AF-A0A267FAE3-F1
#
_cell.length_a   1.000
_cell.length_b   1.000
_cell.length_c   1.000
_cell.angle_alpha   90.00
_cell.angle_beta   90.00
_cell.angle_gamma   90.00
#
_symmetry.space_group_name_H-M   'P 1'
#
loop_
_entity.id
_entity.type
_entity.pdbx_description
1 polymer ?
#
loop_
_entity_poly.entity_id
_entity_poly.type
_entity_poly.pdbx_seq_one_letter_code
_entity_poly.pdbx_strand_id
1 'polypeptide(L)'
;MHWEGTGKALSRQLSVPGGVGGIGSHRTASSLSLSESSGTVPYLGTFLTDLEGLHSAFPERVHGGLINFDKRRREYDILARLRLYQVTCRQYQYCEDARFEHWLSTIELLSDEQQQLLSLEIQPERRFVSTV
;
A
#
# COMPACT_ATOMS: atom_id res chain seq x y z
N MET A 1 15.96 -17.48 -3.03
CA MET A 1 16.44 -16.23 -2.40
C MET A 1 16.18 -16.36 -0.90
N HIS A 2 17.23 -16.53 -0.12
CA HIS A 2 17.15 -16.81 1.32
C HIS A 2 17.53 -15.52 2.06
N TRP A 3 16.59 -14.96 2.81
CA TRP A 3 16.84 -13.82 3.69
C TRP A 3 16.94 -14.32 5.12
N GLU A 4 18.18 -14.45 5.62
CA GLU A 4 18.43 -14.56 7.06
C GLU A 4 18.90 -13.19 7.56
N GLY A 5 18.12 -12.62 8.48
CA GLY A 5 18.41 -11.36 9.14
C GLY A 5 18.10 -11.48 10.62
N THR A 6 19.13 -11.82 11.39
CA THR A 6 19.16 -11.91 12.85
C THR A 6 18.76 -10.57 13.49
N GLY A 7 17.56 -10.53 14.07
CA GLY A 7 17.09 -9.42 14.89
C GLY A 7 17.61 -9.53 16.32
N LYS A 8 18.74 -8.88 16.62
CA LYS A 8 19.10 -8.56 18.01
C LYS A 8 19.55 -7.10 18.16
N ALA A 9 18.82 -6.46 19.06
CA ALA A 9 19.24 -5.37 19.93
C ALA A 9 19.58 -4.02 19.28
N LEU A 10 18.64 -3.07 19.36
CA LEU A 10 18.93 -1.70 19.77
C LEU A 10 17.72 -1.10 20.49
N SER A 11 17.49 -1.54 21.73
CA SER A 11 16.67 -0.84 22.72
C SER A 11 17.60 0.07 23.53
N ARG A 12 17.64 1.36 23.21
CA ARG A 12 18.15 2.38 24.15
C ARG A 12 17.23 3.60 24.12
N GLN A 13 16.44 3.72 25.18
CA GLN A 13 15.76 4.92 25.64
C GLN A 13 16.78 5.99 26.06
N LEU A 14 16.51 7.26 25.76
CA LEU A 14 16.93 8.46 26.50
C LEU A 14 15.85 9.54 26.27
N SER A 15 14.86 9.65 27.16
CA SER A 15 14.69 10.69 28.21
C SER A 15 14.43 12.12 27.70
N VAL A 16 13.25 12.67 28.01
CA VAL A 16 12.79 14.04 27.64
C VAL A 16 12.74 14.91 28.91
N PRO A 17 13.24 16.16 28.91
CA PRO A 17 13.01 17.09 30.01
C PRO A 17 11.73 17.92 29.79
N GLY A 18 11.04 18.22 30.89
CA GLY A 18 9.78 18.98 30.91
C GLY A 18 9.92 20.49 30.61
N GLY A 19 8.77 21.11 30.33
CA GLY A 19 8.60 22.55 30.13
C GLY A 19 7.13 22.93 29.95
N VAL A 20 6.75 24.07 30.50
CA VAL A 20 5.41 24.45 30.99
C VAL A 20 4.63 25.32 29.98
N GLY A 21 3.30 25.13 29.91
CA GLY A 21 2.24 26.14 29.71
C GLY A 21 2.26 27.12 28.52
N GLY A 22 1.18 27.10 27.71
CA GLY A 22 0.86 28.20 26.78
C GLY A 22 -0.37 27.91 25.91
N ILE A 23 -1.46 28.64 26.16
CA ILE A 23 -2.76 28.55 25.49
C ILE A 23 -2.71 29.31 24.16
N GLY A 24 -3.21 28.73 23.06
CA GLY A 24 -3.36 29.41 21.77
C GLY A 24 -4.01 28.53 20.71
N SER A 25 -5.24 28.87 20.33
CA SER A 25 -6.09 28.22 19.32
C SER A 25 -5.52 28.32 17.89
N HIS A 26 -6.21 27.63 16.98
CA HIS A 26 -6.19 27.74 15.51
C HIS A 26 -5.21 26.80 14.79
N ARG A 27 -5.67 25.57 14.54
CA ARG A 27 -5.96 25.02 13.19
C ARG A 27 -6.52 23.61 13.36
N THR A 28 -7.82 23.46 13.16
CA THR A 28 -8.49 22.17 13.03
C THR A 28 -8.00 21.47 11.77
N ALA A 29 -6.97 20.63 11.90
CA ALA A 29 -6.75 19.55 10.96
C ALA A 29 -7.81 18.48 11.26
N SER A 30 -8.82 18.45 10.39
CA SER A 30 -9.89 17.47 10.40
C SER A 30 -9.32 16.05 10.34
N SER A 31 -9.40 15.37 11.48
CA SER A 31 -9.90 14.00 11.62
C SER A 31 -9.51 13.01 10.51
N LEU A 32 -8.28 12.50 10.58
CA LEU A 32 -8.14 11.05 10.59
C LEU A 32 -7.87 10.68 12.05
N SER A 33 -8.94 10.37 12.77
CA SER A 33 -8.82 9.68 14.04
C SER A 33 -8.14 8.33 13.76
N LEU A 34 -6.81 8.28 13.90
CA LEU A 34 -6.02 7.04 14.03
C LEU A 34 -6.33 6.35 15.37
N SER A 35 -7.58 6.46 15.84
CA SER A 35 -8.08 5.74 17.00
C SER A 35 -8.29 4.31 16.53
N GLU A 36 -7.38 3.45 17.00
CA GLU A 36 -7.16 2.06 16.62
C GLU A 36 -6.10 1.92 15.51
N SER A 37 -4.84 2.04 15.93
CA SER A 37 -3.62 1.93 15.13
C SER A 37 -3.37 0.50 14.64
N SER A 38 -4.31 -0.08 13.90
CA SER A 38 -4.00 -1.22 13.03
C SER A 38 -3.20 -0.68 11.85
N GLY A 39 -2.16 -1.41 11.42
CA GLY A 39 -1.46 -1.09 10.18
C GLY A 39 -2.44 -0.98 8.99
N THR A 40 -1.97 -0.50 7.84
CA THR A 40 -2.77 -0.48 6.62
C THR A 40 -1.92 -0.94 5.45
N VAL A 41 -2.38 -1.93 4.70
CA VAL A 41 -1.77 -2.34 3.42
C VAL A 41 -2.47 -1.60 2.28
N PRO A 42 -1.84 -0.61 1.64
CA PRO A 42 -2.47 0.14 0.55
C PRO A 42 -2.43 -0.64 -0.78
N TYR A 43 -3.36 -0.30 -1.69
CA TYR A 43 -3.30 -0.78 -3.07
C TYR A 43 -2.09 -0.14 -3.80
N LEU A 44 -1.13 -0.98 -4.18
CA LEU A 44 0.11 -0.52 -4.79
C LEU A 44 -0.11 0.14 -6.15
N GLY A 45 -1.14 -0.27 -6.90
CA GLY A 45 -1.43 0.25 -8.24
C GLY A 45 -1.59 1.77 -8.28
N THR A 46 -2.18 2.39 -7.25
CA THR A 46 -2.31 3.85 -7.18
C THR A 46 -0.95 4.57 -7.18
N PHE A 47 0.02 4.04 -6.44
CA PHE A 47 1.37 4.61 -6.40
C PHE A 47 2.11 4.40 -7.72
N LEU A 48 1.92 3.23 -8.35
CA LEU A 48 2.52 2.92 -9.65
C LEU A 48 1.97 3.84 -10.73
N THR A 49 0.66 4.05 -10.78
CA THR A 49 0.03 4.98 -11.73
C THR A 49 0.50 6.42 -11.52
N ASP A 50 0.60 6.90 -10.28
CA ASP A 50 1.13 8.24 -10.00
C ASP A 50 2.60 8.38 -10.47
N LEU A 51 3.44 7.37 -10.21
CA LEU A 51 4.84 7.34 -10.63
C LEU A 51 5.00 7.26 -12.15
N GLU A 52 4.21 6.44 -12.82
CA GLU A 52 4.18 6.31 -14.27
C GLU A 52 3.72 7.63 -14.93
N GLY A 53 2.69 8.27 -14.35
CA GLY A 53 2.24 9.59 -14.75
C GLY A 53 3.34 10.64 -14.64
N LEU A 54 4.06 10.69 -13.51
CA LEU A 54 5.21 11.60 -13.35
C LEU A 54 6.36 11.27 -14.29
N HIS A 55 6.65 9.97 -14.50
CA HIS A 55 7.71 9.51 -15.39
C HIS A 55 7.50 10.03 -16.80
N SER A 56 6.25 9.93 -17.28
CA SER A 56 5.85 10.31 -18.64
C SER A 56 5.67 11.82 -18.82
N ALA A 57 5.16 12.52 -17.79
CA ALA A 57 4.84 13.94 -17.89
C ALA A 57 6.04 14.89 -17.78
N PHE A 58 7.13 14.48 -17.14
CA PHE A 58 8.28 15.36 -16.85
C PHE A 58 9.62 14.76 -17.31
N PRO A 59 10.49 15.54 -17.97
CA PRO A 59 11.80 15.06 -18.39
C PRO A 59 12.77 14.92 -17.20
N GLU A 60 13.75 14.03 -17.34
CA GLU A 60 14.82 13.80 -16.34
C GLU A 60 15.76 14.99 -16.17
N ARG A 61 15.94 15.76 -17.23
CA ARG A 61 16.82 16.92 -17.27
C ARG A 61 16.08 18.15 -17.79
N VAL A 62 16.45 19.30 -17.26
CA VAL A 62 16.00 20.62 -17.73
C VAL A 62 17.02 21.21 -18.71
N HIS A 63 16.79 22.44 -19.16
CA HIS A 63 17.71 23.15 -20.06
C HIS A 63 19.15 23.19 -19.52
N GLY A 64 20.11 23.06 -20.44
CA GLY A 64 21.54 22.97 -20.08
C GLY A 64 21.96 21.59 -19.54
N GLY A 65 21.08 20.58 -19.61
CA GLY A 65 21.40 19.22 -19.17
C GLY A 65 21.42 19.05 -17.65
N LEU A 66 20.88 20.00 -16.88
CA LEU A 66 20.79 19.91 -15.42
C LEU A 66 19.71 18.91 -14.99
N ILE A 67 19.87 18.27 -13.83
CA ILE A 67 18.88 17.33 -13.30
C ILE A 67 17.59 18.06 -12.92
N ASN A 68 16.44 17.48 -13.27
CA ASN A 68 15.14 18.01 -12.89
C ASN A 68 14.79 17.63 -11.43
N PHE A 69 15.17 18.48 -10.48
CA PHE A 69 14.88 18.25 -9.06
C PHE A 69 13.39 18.31 -8.71
N ASP A 70 12.57 19.03 -9.48
CA ASP A 70 11.12 19.09 -9.24
C ASP A 70 10.47 17.74 -9.53
N LYS A 71 10.90 17.06 -10.61
CA LYS A 71 10.49 15.67 -10.88
C LYS A 71 10.89 14.76 -9.72
N ARG A 72 12.17 14.82 -9.29
CA ARG A 72 12.69 13.99 -8.19
C ARG A 72 11.99 14.26 -6.86
N ARG A 73 11.60 15.51 -6.58
CA ARG A 73 10.83 15.86 -5.39
C ARG A 73 9.45 15.19 -5.40
N ARG A 74 8.73 15.26 -6.52
CA ARG A 74 7.39 14.66 -6.64
C ARG A 74 7.43 13.14 -6.55
N GLU A 75 8.40 12.50 -7.19
CA GLU A 75 8.64 11.05 -7.06
C GLU A 75 8.92 10.68 -5.60
N TYR A 76 9.79 11.45 -4.92
CA TYR A 76 10.11 11.23 -3.52
C TYR A 76 8.89 11.35 -2.61
N ASP A 77 7.99 12.31 -2.83
CA ASP A 77 6.80 12.47 -1.99
C ASP A 77 5.86 11.24 -2.08
N ILE A 78 5.77 10.61 -3.25
CA ILE A 78 5.05 9.34 -3.43
C ILE A 78 5.73 8.22 -2.65
N LEU A 79 7.06 8.09 -2.77
CA LEU A 79 7.84 7.06 -2.08
C LEU A 79 7.82 7.25 -0.55
N ALA A 80 7.82 8.50 -0.07
CA ALA A 80 7.73 8.82 1.35
C ALA A 80 6.39 8.37 1.93
N ARG A 81 5.28 8.59 1.21
CA ARG A 81 3.96 8.05 1.60
C ARG A 81 3.96 6.52 1.62
N LEU A 82 4.50 5.87 0.59
CA LEU A 82 4.62 4.41 0.55
C LEU A 82 5.44 3.88 1.73
N ARG A 83 6.52 4.57 2.09
CA ARG A 83 7.36 4.23 3.24
C ARG A 83 6.61 4.35 4.56
N LEU A 84 5.76 5.36 4.72
CA LEU A 84 4.93 5.51 5.91
C LEU A 84 4.03 4.29 6.08
N TYR A 85 3.37 3.82 5.01
CA TYR A 85 2.56 2.60 5.06
C TYR A 85 3.37 1.40 5.50
N GLN A 86 4.58 1.19 4.95
CA GLN A 86 5.46 0.10 5.39
C GLN A 86 5.81 0.14 6.88
N VAL A 87 5.99 1.34 7.46
CA VAL A 87 6.23 1.50 8.90
C VAL A 87 4.99 1.13 9.69
N THR A 88 3.81 1.59 9.27
CA THR A 88 2.54 1.27 9.94
C THR A 88 2.14 -0.20 9.80
N CYS A 89 2.44 -0.87 8.68
CA CYS A 89 2.17 -2.30 8.50
C CYS A 89 2.87 -3.18 9.56
N ARG A 90 4.00 -2.73 10.10
CA ARG A 90 4.71 -3.49 11.16
C ARG A 90 3.94 -3.54 12.47
N GLN A 91 2.87 -2.75 12.61
CA GLN A 91 2.00 -2.76 13.78
C GLN A 91 0.95 -3.87 13.72
N TYR A 92 0.77 -4.54 12.57
CA TYR A 92 -0.06 -5.73 12.52
C TYR A 92 0.52 -6.82 13.42
N GLN A 93 -0.32 -7.30 14.34
CA GLN A 93 -0.04 -8.48 15.14
C GLN A 93 -0.86 -9.63 14.56
N TYR A 94 -0.20 -10.57 13.90
CA TYR A 94 -0.81 -11.80 13.41
C TYR A 94 -0.04 -13.00 13.95
N CYS A 95 -0.76 -14.08 14.24
CA CYS A 95 -0.16 -15.38 14.49
C CYS A 95 -0.16 -16.15 13.17
N GLU A 96 0.99 -16.70 12.78
CA GLU A 96 1.09 -17.56 11.60
C GLU A 96 0.26 -18.83 11.83
N ASP A 97 -0.56 -19.22 10.85
CA ASP A 97 -1.26 -20.50 10.82
C ASP A 97 -0.76 -21.30 9.62
N ALA A 98 0.07 -22.31 9.91
CA ALA A 98 0.69 -23.15 8.89
C ALA A 98 -0.34 -23.87 7.99
N ARG A 99 -1.54 -24.18 8.49
CA ARG A 99 -2.59 -24.82 7.68
C ARG A 99 -3.20 -23.81 6.71
N PHE A 100 -3.40 -22.58 7.17
CA PHE A 100 -3.88 -21.50 6.31
C PHE A 100 -2.87 -21.17 5.22
N GLU A 101 -1.59 -21.04 5.55
CA GLU A 101 -0.54 -20.79 4.57
C GLU A 101 -0.43 -21.90 3.54
N HIS A 102 -0.49 -23.16 3.99
CA HIS A 102 -0.50 -24.31 3.09
C HIS A 102 -1.72 -24.26 2.15
N TRP A 103 -2.93 -24.09 2.68
CA TRP A 103 -4.13 -23.94 1.86
C TRP A 103 -4.02 -22.79 0.86
N LEU A 104 -3.56 -21.62 1.30
CA LEU A 104 -3.40 -20.44 0.44
C LEU A 104 -2.42 -20.73 -0.71
N SER A 105 -1.33 -21.43 -0.43
CA SER A 105 -0.34 -21.83 -1.44
C SER A 105 -0.87 -22.88 -2.44
N THR A 106 -1.94 -23.60 -2.08
CA THR A 106 -2.58 -24.60 -2.95
C THR A 106 -3.68 -24.03 -3.83
N ILE A 107 -4.05 -22.75 -3.67
CA ILE A 107 -5.08 -22.13 -4.51
C ILE A 107 -4.54 -22.01 -5.94
N GLU A 108 -5.19 -22.72 -6.87
CA GLU A 108 -4.93 -22.59 -8.30
C GLU A 108 -5.60 -21.31 -8.84
N LEU A 109 -4.83 -20.48 -9.53
CA LEU A 109 -5.39 -19.35 -10.26
C LEU A 109 -5.85 -19.81 -11.64
N LEU A 110 -7.16 -19.74 -11.85
CA LEU A 110 -7.79 -19.98 -13.15
C LEU A 110 -7.45 -18.85 -14.13
N SER A 111 -7.29 -19.20 -15.41
CA SER A 111 -7.22 -18.20 -16.48
C SER A 111 -8.57 -17.50 -16.66
N ASP A 112 -8.55 -16.30 -17.24
CA ASP A 112 -9.77 -15.54 -17.57
C ASP A 112 -10.76 -16.37 -18.40
N GLU A 113 -10.25 -17.19 -19.34
CA GLU A 113 -11.06 -18.08 -20.17
C GLU A 113 -11.74 -19.18 -19.33
N GLN A 114 -10.99 -19.85 -18.45
CA GLN A 114 -11.54 -20.88 -17.55
C GLN A 114 -12.60 -20.29 -16.61
N GLN A 115 -12.32 -19.11 -16.04
CA GLN A 115 -13.27 -18.40 -15.18
C GLN A 115 -14.56 -18.07 -15.92
N GLN A 116 -14.45 -17.59 -17.16
CA GLN A 116 -15.61 -17.26 -17.98
C GLN A 116 -16.45 -18.51 -18.30
N LEU A 117 -15.82 -19.60 -18.73
CA LEU A 117 -16.52 -20.85 -19.05
C LEU A 117 -17.25 -21.41 -17.82
N LEU A 118 -16.57 -21.48 -16.66
CA LEU A 118 -17.16 -21.94 -15.41
C LEU A 118 -18.30 -21.03 -14.95
N SER A 119 -18.15 -19.71 -15.11
CA SER A 119 -19.22 -18.76 -14.79
C SER A 119 -20.48 -19.02 -15.62
N LEU A 120 -20.35 -19.33 -16.92
CA LEU A 120 -21.48 -19.63 -17.80
C LEU A 120 -22.11 -21.00 -17.52
N GLU A 121 -21.33 -21.97 -17.06
CA GLU A 121 -21.83 -23.28 -16.63
C GLU A 121 -22.69 -23.15 -15.35
N ILE A 122 -22.21 -22.39 -14.37
CA ILE A 122 -22.90 -22.16 -13.10
C ILE A 122 -24.15 -21.28 -13.32
N GLN A 123 -24.00 -20.21 -14.10
CA GLN A 123 -25.07 -19.27 -14.41
C GLN A 123 -25.23 -19.12 -15.93
N PRO A 124 -25.99 -20.04 -16.57
CA PRO A 124 -26.26 -19.95 -17.99
C PRO A 124 -27.14 -18.72 -18.29
N GLU A 125 -26.98 -18.15 -19.48
CA GLU A 125 -27.82 -17.03 -19.90
C GLU A 125 -29.30 -17.43 -19.87
N ARG A 126 -30.15 -16.59 -19.25
CA ARG A 126 -31.60 -16.81 -19.26
C ARG A 126 -32.10 -16.66 -20.69
N ARG A 127 -32.30 -17.78 -21.39
CA ARG A 127 -33.14 -17.81 -22.58
C ARG A 127 -34.57 -17.50 -22.15
N PHE A 128 -35.03 -16.28 -22.44
CA PHE A 128 -36.45 -16.01 -22.55
C PHE A 128 -36.95 -16.76 -23.79
N VAL A 129 -37.50 -17.96 -23.57
CA VAL A 129 -38.31 -18.61 -24.59
C VAL A 129 -39.60 -17.81 -24.68
N SER A 130 -39.70 -16.94 -25.69
CA SER A 130 -40.99 -16.39 -26.12
C SER A 130 -41.81 -17.56 -26.66
N THR A 131 -42.66 -18.14 -25.81
CA THR A 131 -43.68 -19.09 -26.25
C THR A 131 -44.66 -18.35 -27.14
N VAL A 132 -44.67 -18.71 -28.42
CA VAL A 132 -45.68 -18.31 -29.41
C VAL A 132 -46.89 -19.23 -29.29
#